data_AF-A0A838MGP7-F1
#
_entry.id   AF-A0A838MGP7-F1
#
_cell.length_a   1.000
_cell.length_b   1.000
_cell.length_c   1.000
_cell.angle_alpha   90.00
_cell.angle_beta   90.00
_cell.angle_gamma   90.00
#
_symmetry.space_group_name_H-M   'P 1'
#
loop_
_entity.id
_entity.type
_entity.pdbx_description
1 polymer ?
#
loop_
_entity_poly.entity_id
_entity_poly.type
_entity_poly.pdbx_seq_one_letter_code
_entity_poly.pdbx_strand_id
1 'polypeptide(L)'
;MSKTLIKISSAKPAKAKLVSWHKAIHGSPIKLAKDSHAGVIIDKQGTPQMFVFDTFAFLDILSEIDDRLADKLSHKEYHSKTDNPAGWLIDEIEAKLPVNPGFVQSLKNSIKEADKKGWVPFSKIQADLGLT
;
A
#
# COMPACT_ATOMS: atom_id res chain seq x y z
N MET A 1 10.39 26.21 -13.48
CA MET A 1 10.08 24.78 -13.76
C MET A 1 8.58 24.63 -13.75
N SER A 2 7.97 24.26 -14.89
CA SER A 2 6.51 24.15 -15.03
C SER A 2 6.03 22.89 -14.31
N LYS A 3 5.23 23.04 -13.24
CA LYS A 3 4.58 21.92 -12.55
C LYS A 3 3.39 21.48 -13.41
N THR A 4 3.56 20.45 -14.21
CA THR A 4 2.46 19.79 -14.91
C THR A 4 1.58 19.09 -13.87
N LEU A 5 0.50 19.75 -13.46
CA LEU A 5 -0.52 19.16 -12.59
C LEU A 5 -1.40 18.24 -13.44
N ILE A 6 -1.26 16.92 -13.26
CA ILE A 6 -2.12 15.93 -13.89
C ILE A 6 -3.49 15.99 -13.18
N LYS A 7 -4.49 16.53 -13.88
CA LYS A 7 -5.88 16.56 -13.39
C LYS A 7 -6.46 15.15 -13.47
N ILE A 8 -6.54 14.45 -12.35
CA ILE A 8 -7.19 13.14 -12.26
C ILE A 8 -8.70 13.37 -12.33
N SER A 9 -9.28 13.18 -13.52
CA SER A 9 -10.71 13.28 -13.77
C SER A 9 -11.41 12.06 -13.18
N SER A 10 -12.35 12.26 -12.25
CA SER A 10 -13.19 11.20 -11.65
C SER A 10 -14.28 10.66 -12.58
N ALA A 11 -14.16 10.88 -13.90
CA ALA A 11 -15.12 10.38 -14.88
C ALA A 11 -15.19 8.84 -14.81
N LYS A 12 -16.40 8.30 -14.60
CA LYS A 12 -16.67 6.87 -14.82
C LYS A 12 -16.05 6.48 -16.16
N PRO A 13 -15.18 5.46 -16.22
CA PRO A 13 -14.47 5.12 -17.43
C PRO A 13 -15.40 4.46 -18.43
N ALA A 14 -16.18 5.25 -19.16
CA ALA A 14 -16.88 4.78 -20.33
C ALA A 14 -15.81 4.46 -21.40
N LYS A 15 -15.43 3.19 -21.49
CA LYS A 15 -14.40 2.63 -22.40
C LYS A 15 -12.93 2.77 -21.96
N ALA A 16 -12.60 2.57 -20.70
CA ALA A 16 -11.20 2.39 -20.31
C ALA A 16 -10.74 0.93 -20.45
N LYS A 17 -9.43 0.75 -20.63
CA LYS A 17 -8.77 -0.56 -20.72
C LYS A 17 -7.67 -0.65 -19.67
N LEU A 18 -7.59 -1.79 -18.98
CA LEU A 18 -6.44 -2.13 -18.15
C LEU A 18 -5.30 -2.63 -19.03
N VAL A 19 -4.14 -2.01 -18.91
CA VAL A 19 -2.90 -2.40 -19.59
C VAL A 19 -1.85 -2.76 -18.54
N SER A 20 -1.14 -3.87 -18.73
CA SER A 20 -0.07 -4.29 -17.82
C SER A 20 1.03 -3.21 -17.72
N TRP A 21 1.58 -3.00 -16.53
CA TRP A 21 2.60 -1.99 -16.24
C TRP A 21 3.75 -1.96 -17.25
N HIS A 22 4.34 -3.11 -17.59
CA HIS A 22 5.44 -3.21 -18.55
C HIS A 22 5.09 -2.74 -19.97
N LYS A 23 3.80 -2.79 -20.34
CA LYS A 23 3.31 -2.30 -21.64
C LYS A 23 2.90 -0.83 -21.57
N ALA A 24 2.45 -0.36 -20.41
CA ALA A 24 2.01 1.02 -20.23
C ALA A 24 3.18 1.98 -19.99
N ILE A 25 4.24 1.52 -19.30
CA ILE A 25 5.37 2.33 -18.88
C ILE A 25 6.66 1.73 -19.44
N HIS A 26 6.86 1.93 -20.74
CA HIS A 26 8.10 1.56 -21.41
C HIS A 26 9.29 2.29 -20.79
N GLY A 27 10.30 1.54 -20.35
CA GLY A 27 11.50 2.12 -19.73
C GLY A 27 11.30 2.63 -18.31
N SER A 28 10.26 2.18 -17.60
CA SER A 28 10.10 2.48 -16.18
C SER A 28 11.40 2.14 -15.43
N PRO A 29 11.94 3.07 -14.62
CA PRO A 29 13.12 2.79 -13.84
C PRO A 29 12.78 1.94 -12.60
N ILE A 30 11.49 1.70 -12.34
CA ILE A 30 10.98 0.85 -11.26
C ILE A 30 10.75 -0.56 -11.82
N LYS A 31 11.51 -1.52 -11.30
CA LYS A 31 11.39 -2.94 -11.64
C LYS A 31 10.55 -3.64 -10.59
N LEU A 32 9.39 -4.14 -11.00
CA LEU A 32 8.51 -4.92 -10.13
C LEU A 32 9.06 -6.34 -9.95
N ALA A 33 8.85 -6.93 -8.78
CA ALA A 33 9.19 -8.34 -8.55
C ALA A 33 8.40 -9.26 -9.49
N LYS A 34 8.90 -10.49 -9.68
CA LYS A 34 8.34 -11.45 -10.65
C LYS A 34 6.86 -11.78 -10.39
N ASP A 35 6.47 -11.79 -9.11
CA ASP A 35 5.11 -12.14 -8.69
C ASP A 35 4.24 -10.91 -8.39
N SER A 36 4.78 -9.71 -8.63
CA SER A 36 4.08 -8.42 -8.46
C SER A 36 3.30 -8.05 -9.71
N HIS A 37 2.01 -7.74 -9.55
CA HIS A 37 1.12 -7.35 -10.64
C HIS A 37 0.75 -5.88 -10.55
N ALA A 38 1.04 -5.15 -11.62
CA ALA A 38 0.64 -3.77 -11.77
C ALA A 38 0.06 -3.51 -13.16
N GLY A 39 -0.81 -2.51 -13.25
CA GLY A 39 -1.40 -2.06 -14.48
C GLY A 39 -1.81 -0.60 -14.45
N VAL A 40 -2.07 -0.07 -15.63
CA VAL A 40 -2.55 1.29 -15.84
C VAL A 40 -3.88 1.18 -16.57
N ILE A 41 -4.90 1.80 -16.00
CA ILE A 41 -6.17 2.03 -16.68
C ILE A 41 -5.97 3.23 -17.59
N ILE A 42 -6.09 3.01 -18.90
CA ILE A 42 -5.99 4.06 -19.91
C ILE A 42 -7.35 4.32 -20.56
N ASP A 43 -7.61 5.56 -20.95
CA ASP A 43 -8.76 5.91 -21.78
C ASP A 43 -8.54 5.54 -23.26
N LYS A 44 -9.51 5.89 -24.11
CA LYS A 44 -9.45 5.63 -25.56
C LYS A 44 -8.32 6.35 -26.28
N GLN A 45 -7.86 7.47 -25.73
CA GLN A 45 -6.79 8.30 -26.27
C GLN A 45 -5.41 7.81 -25.78
N GLY A 46 -5.37 6.77 -24.94
CA GLY A 46 -4.15 6.25 -24.33
C GLY A 46 -3.70 7.03 -23.10
N THR A 47 -4.53 7.94 -22.58
CA THR A 47 -4.18 8.75 -21.39
C THR A 47 -4.32 7.89 -20.13
N PRO A 48 -3.28 7.83 -19.27
CA PRO A 48 -3.38 7.20 -17.95
C PRO A 48 -4.44 7.87 -17.08
N GLN A 49 -5.38 7.08 -16.57
CA GLN A 49 -6.45 7.54 -15.68
C GLN A 49 -6.21 7.07 -14.25
N MET A 50 -5.72 5.84 -14.07
CA MET A 50 -5.49 5.22 -12.76
C MET A 50 -4.39 4.18 -12.84
N PHE A 51 -3.62 4.05 -11.76
CA PHE A 51 -2.71 2.94 -11.56
C PHE A 51 -3.35 1.91 -10.62
N VAL A 52 -3.17 0.63 -10.95
CA VAL A 52 -3.70 -0.49 -10.19
C VAL A 52 -2.54 -1.39 -9.84
N PHE A 53 -2.47 -1.77 -8.57
CA PHE A 53 -1.39 -2.58 -8.01
C PHE A 53 -2.00 -3.68 -7.16
N ASP A 54 -1.40 -4.87 -7.19
CA ASP A 54 -1.51 -5.75 -6.03
C ASP A 54 -0.65 -5.22 -4.88
N THR A 55 -0.77 -5.85 -3.71
CA THR A 55 -0.08 -5.39 -2.51
C THR A 55 1.44 -5.41 -2.66
N PHE A 56 2.00 -6.42 -3.33
CA PHE A 56 3.45 -6.55 -3.50
C PHE A 56 3.98 -5.50 -4.48
N ALA A 57 3.32 -5.30 -5.61
CA ALA A 57 3.68 -4.26 -6.56
C ALA A 57 3.58 -2.86 -5.95
N PHE A 58 2.59 -2.63 -5.08
CA PHE A 58 2.46 -1.36 -4.38
C PHE A 58 3.64 -1.11 -3.45
N LEU A 59 4.03 -2.11 -2.66
CA LEU A 59 5.19 -1.99 -1.76
C LEU A 59 6.49 -1.82 -2.54
N ASP A 60 6.72 -2.60 -3.61
CA ASP A 60 7.88 -2.46 -4.49
C ASP A 60 8.04 -1.02 -5.01
N ILE A 61 6.93 -0.41 -5.43
CA ILE A 61 6.92 0.97 -5.93
C ILE A 61 7.20 1.97 -4.82
N LEU A 62 6.58 1.81 -3.65
CA LEU A 62 6.83 2.70 -2.52
C LEU A 62 8.28 2.65 -2.07
N SER A 63 8.86 1.45 -1.93
CA SER A 63 10.25 1.25 -1.54
C SER A 63 11.21 1.87 -2.56
N GLU A 64 10.99 1.66 -3.85
CA GLU A 64 11.85 2.26 -4.88
C GLU A 64 11.76 3.81 -4.91
N ILE A 65 10.59 4.38 -4.59
CA ILE A 65 10.45 5.84 -4.44
C ILE A 65 11.21 6.31 -3.20
N ASP A 66 11.05 5.61 -2.09
CA ASP A 66 11.69 5.93 -0.80
C ASP A 66 13.22 5.87 -0.90
N ASP A 67 13.76 4.78 -1.45
CA ASP A 67 15.21 4.58 -1.66
C ASP A 67 15.84 5.71 -2.48
N ARG A 68 15.13 6.22 -3.49
CA ARG A 68 15.61 7.34 -4.32
C ARG A 68 15.61 8.68 -3.61
N LEU A 69 14.87 8.80 -2.51
CA LEU A 69 14.75 10.01 -1.70
C LEU A 69 15.63 9.95 -0.44
N ALA A 70 16.00 8.77 0.03
CA ALA A 70 16.80 8.56 1.23
C ALA A 70 18.09 9.41 1.27
N ASP A 71 18.86 9.43 0.18
CA ASP A 71 20.11 10.20 0.11
C ASP A 71 19.91 11.70 -0.19
N LYS A 72 18.68 12.13 -0.47
CA LYS A 72 18.37 13.51 -0.92
C LYS A 72 17.69 14.36 0.15
N LEU A 73 17.17 13.73 1.19
CA LEU A 73 16.39 14.39 2.24
C LEU A 73 17.19 14.40 3.55
N SER A 74 17.05 15.47 4.32
CA SER A 74 17.51 15.45 5.71
C SER A 74 16.67 14.45 6.51
N HIS A 75 17.19 14.00 7.66
CA HIS A 75 16.49 13.03 8.52
C HIS A 75 15.05 13.47 8.88
N LYS A 76 14.83 14.77 9.11
CA LYS A 76 13.50 15.31 9.41
C LYS A 76 12.56 15.26 8.20
N GLU A 77 13.08 15.53 7.01
CA GLU A 77 12.31 15.50 5.76
C GLU A 77 12.02 14.06 5.32
N TYR A 78 12.93 13.13 5.61
CA TYR A 78 12.77 11.72 5.26
C TYR A 78 11.55 11.06 5.93
N HIS A 79 11.21 11.45 7.17
CA HIS A 79 10.00 10.98 7.86
C HIS A 79 8.79 11.92 7.70
N SER A 80 8.88 12.93 6.83
CA SER A 80 7.80 13.89 6.59
C SER A 80 6.78 13.33 5.60
N LYS A 81 5.50 13.31 5.98
CA LYS A 81 4.39 12.97 5.08
C LYS A 81 4.35 13.85 3.82
N THR A 82 4.84 15.09 3.90
CA THR A 82 4.79 16.04 2.78
C THR A 82 5.96 15.85 1.82
N ASP A 83 7.16 15.61 2.36
CA ASP A 83 8.41 15.58 1.59
C ASP A 83 8.78 14.17 1.14
N ASN A 84 8.43 13.16 1.95
CA ASN A 84 8.56 11.74 1.64
C ASN A 84 7.25 10.97 1.96
N PRO A 85 6.18 11.18 1.18
CA PRO A 85 4.92 10.49 1.40
C PRO A 85 5.02 8.96 1.26
N ALA A 86 6.00 8.46 0.50
CA ALA A 86 6.23 7.02 0.31
C ALA A 86 6.81 6.39 1.58
N GLY A 87 7.92 6.92 2.09
CA GLY A 87 8.53 6.47 3.35
C GLY A 87 7.57 6.61 4.53
N TRP A 88 6.87 7.74 4.65
CA TRP A 88 5.85 7.91 5.70
C TRP A 88 4.74 6.85 5.63
N LEU A 89 4.30 6.48 4.42
CA LEU A 89 3.26 5.45 4.27
C LEU A 89 3.79 4.06 4.59
N ILE A 90 5.04 3.76 4.24
CA ILE A 90 5.72 2.52 4.65
C ILE A 90 5.76 2.46 6.18
N ASP A 91 6.24 3.50 6.86
CA ASP A 91 6.28 3.59 8.33
C ASP A 91 4.90 3.29 8.96
N GLU A 92 3.82 3.85 8.41
CA GLU A 92 2.44 3.63 8.86
C GLU A 92 1.94 2.19 8.64
N ILE A 93 2.35 1.56 7.55
CA ILE A 93 2.04 0.15 7.27
C ILE A 93 2.80 -0.73 8.26
N GLU A 94 4.10 -0.51 8.41
CA GLU A 94 4.98 -1.26 9.31
C GLU A 94 4.57 -1.15 10.78
N ALA A 95 4.10 0.03 11.22
CA ALA A 95 3.57 0.24 12.57
C ALA A 95 2.36 -0.65 12.88
N LYS A 96 1.64 -1.12 11.86
CA LYS A 96 0.45 -1.99 11.98
C LYS A 96 0.76 -3.45 11.74
N LEU A 97 1.98 -3.80 11.34
CA LEU A 97 2.37 -5.19 11.16
C LEU A 97 2.51 -5.90 12.51
N PRO A 98 2.11 -7.18 12.61
CA PRO A 98 2.18 -7.96 13.85
C PRO A 98 3.61 -8.26 14.33
N VAL A 99 4.63 -7.74 13.65
CA VAL A 99 6.04 -7.79 14.05
C VAL A 99 6.49 -6.53 14.81
N ASN A 100 5.74 -5.43 14.76
CA ASN A 100 6.09 -4.22 15.48
C ASN A 100 5.90 -4.44 17.00
N PRO A 101 6.94 -4.23 17.85
CA PRO A 101 6.84 -4.48 19.29
C PRO A 101 5.70 -3.71 19.98
N GLY A 102 5.44 -2.47 19.54
CA GLY A 102 4.34 -1.65 20.03
C GLY A 102 2.98 -2.22 19.63
N PHE A 103 2.84 -2.68 18.39
CA PHE A 103 1.62 -3.36 17.94
C PHE A 103 1.40 -4.69 18.66
N VAL A 104 2.45 -5.50 18.87
CA VAL A 104 2.39 -6.74 19.65
C VAL A 104 1.90 -6.46 21.07
N GLN A 105 2.41 -5.41 21.72
CA GLN A 105 1.98 -5.05 23.07
C GLN A 105 0.53 -4.55 23.08
N SER A 106 0.13 -3.74 22.09
CA SER A 106 -1.25 -3.29 21.91
C SER A 106 -2.19 -4.48 21.73
N LEU A 107 -1.86 -5.41 20.84
CA LEU A 107 -2.63 -6.63 20.58
C LEU A 107 -2.78 -7.49 21.85
N LYS A 108 -1.69 -7.70 22.59
CA LYS A 108 -1.74 -8.41 23.89
C LYS A 108 -2.67 -7.72 24.89
N ASN A 109 -2.66 -6.40 24.94
CA ASN A 109 -3.55 -5.64 25.81
C ASN A 109 -5.02 -5.76 25.38
N SER A 110 -5.30 -5.65 24.08
CA SER A 110 -6.65 -5.81 23.53
C SER A 110 -7.22 -7.21 23.77
N ILE A 111 -6.41 -8.26 23.65
CA ILE A 111 -6.82 -9.63 23.98
C ILE A 111 -7.20 -9.74 25.46
N LYS A 112 -6.34 -9.23 26.36
CA LYS A 112 -6.63 -9.22 27.81
C LYS A 112 -7.90 -8.44 28.14
N GLU A 113 -8.17 -7.33 27.45
CA GLU A 113 -9.42 -6.59 27.63
C GLU A 113 -10.64 -7.35 27.11
N ALA A 114 -10.52 -8.02 25.97
CA ALA A 114 -11.60 -8.84 25.41
C ALA A 114 -11.97 -9.97 26.37
N ASP A 115 -10.98 -10.67 26.93
CA ASP A 115 -11.17 -11.70 27.96
C ASP A 115 -11.89 -11.14 29.20
N LYS A 116 -11.44 -9.98 29.70
CA LYS A 116 -12.10 -9.29 30.84
C LYS A 116 -13.55 -8.91 30.55
N LYS A 117 -13.85 -8.56 29.30
CA LYS A 117 -15.20 -8.19 28.84
C LYS A 117 -16.05 -9.43 28.50
N GLY A 118 -15.52 -10.65 28.70
CA GLY A 118 -16.24 -11.90 28.46
C GLY A 118 -16.38 -12.28 26.99
N TRP A 119 -15.57 -11.69 26.10
CA TRP A 119 -15.55 -12.06 24.70
C TRP A 119 -14.95 -13.46 24.55
N VAL A 120 -15.63 -14.32 23.81
CA VAL A 120 -15.21 -15.71 23.62
C VAL A 120 -14.51 -15.83 22.27
N PRO A 121 -13.28 -16.40 22.20
CA PRO A 121 -12.61 -16.63 20.93
C PRO A 121 -13.46 -17.50 20.00
N PHE A 122 -13.47 -17.17 18.70
CA PHE A 122 -14.25 -17.90 17.71
C PHE A 122 -13.88 -19.39 17.66
N SER A 123 -12.61 -19.74 17.85
CA SER A 123 -12.16 -21.13 17.93
C SER A 123 -12.82 -21.92 19.07
N LYS A 124 -13.10 -21.28 20.20
CA LYS A 124 -13.81 -21.90 21.32
C LYS A 124 -15.28 -22.11 20.97
N ILE A 125 -15.91 -21.15 20.28
CA ILE A 125 -17.27 -21.30 19.73
C ILE A 125 -17.32 -22.46 18.72
N GLN A 126 -16.33 -22.59 17.83
CA GLN A 126 -16.27 -23.69 16.87
C GLN A 126 -16.15 -25.05 17.56
N ALA A 127 -15.29 -25.15 18.59
CA ALA A 127 -15.15 -26.37 19.39
C ALA A 127 -16.46 -26.72 20.13
N ASP A 128 -17.10 -25.73 20.75
CA ASP A 128 -18.36 -25.92 21.48
C ASP A 128 -19.53 -26.30 20.56
N LEU A 129 -19.50 -25.84 19.29
CA LEU A 129 -20.50 -26.15 18.27
C LEU A 129 -20.16 -27.37 17.39
N GLY A 130 -19.01 -28.03 17.62
CA GLY A 130 -18.57 -29.18 16.82
C GLY A 130 -18.34 -28.85 15.34
N LEU A 131 -17.92 -27.62 15.03
CA LEU A 131 -17.68 -27.13 13.66
C LEU A 131 -16.22 -27.37 13.19
N THR A 132 -15.43 -28.09 14.00
CA THR A 132 -14.05 -28.52 13.73
C THR A 132 -13.95 -30.03 13.62
#